data_AF-I6FA19-F1
#
_entry.id   AF-I6FA19-F1
#
_cell.length_a   1.000
_cell.length_b   1.000
_cell.length_c   1.000
_cell.angle_alpha   90.00
_cell.angle_beta   90.00
_cell.angle_gamma   90.00
#
_symmetry.space_group_name_H-M   'P 1'
#
loop_
_entity.id
_entity.type
_entity.pdbx_description
1 polymer ?
#
loop_
_entity_poly.entity_id
_entity_poly.type
_entity_poly.pdbx_seq_one_letter_code
_entity_poly.pdbx_strand_id
1 'polypeptide(L)'
;MVGALGGAGVRCTRMNGLQVHGWLLRLFNPRPEWVDRDTLYCLATRAAPQEAPEGMMPVMTDFAESLWFTPPVSDPENGVWWLDGLPHAAVVVEKLRTPPEAGTLTGEKARGEKTVNALMDTFPEGTLLCMTIVVQPQDTLEERFTRLSKNAVGENTESIRARQDVAIVKEYLGNRHKLYRAGISFLLRAEDMDSLKRKRVALTTALLGAGLQPVRPEFDVGPLNSWLRALPMCFDPDTDRKQWYTRLMWVQHLAGLLPVTGRETGTGHPGFSFFNRGGDVLTFDPLNKLDRTQNAHLLLFGPTGAGKSATLCSSLSQIMAVHRPRLL
;
A
#
# COMPACT_ATOMS: atom_id res chain seq x y z
N MET A 1 -13.77 -10.33 6.56
CA MET A 1 -12.97 -9.12 6.23
C MET A 1 -13.69 -8.21 5.25
N VAL A 2 -14.03 -8.69 4.03
CA VAL A 2 -14.71 -7.89 2.99
C VAL A 2 -16.00 -7.22 3.48
N GLY A 3 -16.87 -7.95 4.20
CA GLY A 3 -18.12 -7.36 4.74
C GLY A 3 -17.90 -6.24 5.77
N ALA A 4 -16.86 -6.36 6.61
CA ALA A 4 -16.54 -5.33 7.61
C ALA A 4 -15.93 -4.07 6.97
N LEU A 5 -15.09 -4.24 5.95
CA LEU A 5 -14.54 -3.14 5.15
C LEU A 5 -15.64 -2.45 4.33
N GLY A 6 -16.59 -3.22 3.78
CA GLY A 6 -17.75 -2.67 3.08
C GLY A 6 -18.62 -1.78 3.97
N GLY A 7 -18.80 -2.13 5.25
CA GLY A 7 -19.49 -1.27 6.22
C GLY A 7 -18.80 0.08 6.48
N ALA A 8 -17.49 0.17 6.21
CA ALA A 8 -16.71 1.41 6.26
C ALA A 8 -16.62 2.12 4.89
N GLY A 9 -17.40 1.68 3.89
CA GLY A 9 -17.38 2.24 2.53
C GLY A 9 -16.20 1.78 1.67
N VAL A 10 -15.37 0.85 2.16
CA VAL A 10 -14.22 0.33 1.41
C VAL A 10 -14.68 -0.79 0.48
N ARG A 11 -14.58 -0.57 -0.83
CA ARG A 11 -14.84 -1.59 -1.85
C ARG A 11 -13.62 -2.50 -2.00
N CYS A 12 -13.80 -3.80 -1.86
CA CYS A 12 -12.73 -4.78 -2.06
C CYS A 12 -13.05 -5.67 -3.25
N THR A 13 -12.15 -5.69 -4.23
CA THR A 13 -12.24 -6.57 -5.41
C THR A 13 -11.12 -7.59 -5.34
N ARG A 14 -11.45 -8.89 -5.52
CA ARG A 14 -10.44 -9.93 -5.59
C ARG A 14 -9.69 -9.82 -6.92
N MET A 15 -8.37 -9.66 -6.86
CA MET A 15 -7.53 -9.70 -8.06
C MET A 15 -7.43 -11.13 -8.60
N ASN A 16 -7.42 -11.27 -9.92
CA ASN A 16 -7.15 -12.54 -10.60
C ASN A 16 -5.64 -12.71 -10.88
N GLY A 17 -5.25 -13.90 -11.35
CA GLY A 17 -3.84 -14.23 -11.64
C GLY A 17 -3.20 -13.29 -12.66
N LEU A 18 -3.93 -12.89 -13.71
CA LEU A 18 -3.49 -11.94 -14.73
C LEU A 18 -3.13 -10.58 -14.12
N GLN A 19 -3.99 -10.04 -13.25
CA GLN A 19 -3.78 -8.75 -12.61
C GLN A 19 -2.58 -8.79 -11.66
N VAL A 20 -2.43 -9.87 -10.89
CA VAL A 20 -1.27 -10.05 -9.99
C VAL A 20 0.02 -10.20 -10.79
N HIS A 21 0.02 -11.06 -11.81
CA HIS A 21 1.16 -11.28 -12.69
C HIS A 21 1.57 -9.99 -13.40
N GLY A 22 0.63 -9.30 -14.05
CA GLY A 22 0.92 -8.06 -14.77
C GLY A 22 1.44 -6.95 -13.85
N TRP A 23 1.02 -6.91 -12.59
CA TRP A 23 1.57 -5.96 -11.62
C TRP A 23 3.00 -6.32 -11.18
N LEU A 24 3.27 -7.58 -10.85
CA LEU A 24 4.61 -8.05 -10.46
C LEU A 24 5.60 -7.99 -11.63
N LEU A 25 5.16 -8.26 -12.86
CA LEU A 25 5.98 -8.18 -14.06
C LEU A 25 6.61 -6.78 -14.21
N ARG A 26 5.83 -5.73 -13.92
CA ARG A 26 6.29 -4.34 -13.95
C ARG A 26 7.22 -3.96 -12.79
N LEU A 27 7.05 -4.63 -11.66
CA LEU A 27 7.91 -4.44 -10.49
C LEU A 27 9.30 -5.02 -10.74
N PHE A 28 9.37 -6.21 -11.36
CA PHE A 28 10.62 -6.95 -11.57
C PHE A 28 11.35 -6.62 -12.87
N ASN A 29 10.66 -6.10 -13.89
CA ASN A 29 11.26 -5.72 -15.17
C ASN A 29 11.02 -4.23 -15.48
N PRO A 30 11.57 -3.31 -14.66
CA PRO A 30 11.25 -1.90 -14.75
C PRO A 30 11.85 -1.17 -15.97
N ARG A 31 12.92 -1.72 -16.57
CA ARG A 31 13.66 -1.11 -17.70
C ARG A 31 14.35 -2.18 -18.55
N PRO A 32 13.61 -3.10 -19.18
CA PRO A 32 14.21 -4.15 -20.00
C PRO A 32 15.06 -3.54 -21.13
N GLU A 33 16.28 -4.06 -21.33
CA GLU A 33 17.21 -3.51 -22.34
C GLU A 33 16.98 -4.11 -23.74
N TRP A 34 16.45 -5.33 -23.81
CA TRP A 34 16.33 -6.13 -25.04
C TRP A 34 14.98 -5.95 -25.76
N VAL A 35 14.02 -5.28 -25.14
CA VAL A 35 12.68 -5.00 -25.71
C VAL A 35 12.11 -3.73 -25.10
N ASP A 36 11.25 -3.06 -25.85
CA ASP A 36 10.42 -2.01 -25.28
C ASP A 36 9.55 -2.53 -24.12
N ARG A 37 9.44 -1.73 -23.08
CA ARG A 37 8.79 -2.09 -21.82
C ARG A 37 7.29 -2.34 -22.00
N ASP A 38 6.61 -1.52 -22.79
CA ASP A 38 5.16 -1.66 -22.99
C ASP A 38 4.86 -2.91 -23.85
N THR A 39 5.74 -3.20 -24.81
CA THR A 39 5.71 -4.46 -25.57
C THR A 39 5.87 -5.67 -24.66
N LEU A 40 6.87 -5.68 -23.76
CA LEU A 40 7.03 -6.74 -22.77
C LEU A 40 5.77 -6.91 -21.92
N TYR A 41 5.25 -5.81 -21.36
CA TYR A 41 4.08 -5.86 -20.49
C TYR A 41 2.82 -6.34 -21.21
N CYS A 42 2.66 -6.03 -22.50
CA CYS A 42 1.53 -6.52 -23.28
C CYS A 42 1.64 -8.02 -23.55
N LEU A 43 2.81 -8.48 -24.00
CA LEU A 43 2.99 -9.85 -24.49
C LEU A 43 3.27 -10.88 -23.39
N ALA A 44 3.96 -10.48 -22.32
CA ALA A 44 4.33 -11.38 -21.23
C ALA A 44 3.29 -11.43 -20.11
N THR A 45 2.30 -10.53 -20.08
CA THR A 45 1.25 -10.60 -19.07
C THR A 45 0.31 -11.77 -19.37
N ARG A 46 0.49 -12.87 -18.63
CA ARG A 46 -0.23 -14.12 -18.87
C ARG A 46 -1.62 -14.12 -18.22
N ALA A 47 -2.64 -14.49 -18.99
CA ALA A 47 -3.88 -15.00 -18.42
C ALA A 47 -3.59 -16.34 -17.73
N ALA A 48 -4.41 -16.71 -16.75
CA ALA A 48 -4.30 -18.00 -16.06
C ALA A 48 -4.15 -19.17 -17.07
N PRO A 49 -3.58 -20.33 -16.70
CA PRO A 49 -3.31 -21.49 -17.57
C PRO A 49 -4.54 -22.18 -18.23
N GLN A 50 -5.61 -21.45 -18.53
CA GLN A 50 -6.85 -21.91 -19.14
C GLN A 50 -6.95 -21.69 -20.65
N GLU A 51 -5.91 -21.19 -21.31
CA GLU A 51 -5.92 -20.98 -22.77
C GLU A 51 -5.18 -22.08 -23.55
N ALA A 52 -5.00 -23.28 -22.99
CA ALA A 52 -4.65 -24.43 -23.82
C ALA A 52 -5.90 -24.84 -24.61
N PRO A 53 -5.87 -24.82 -25.96
CA PRO A 53 -6.97 -25.34 -26.77
C PRO A 53 -7.32 -26.78 -26.39
N GLU A 54 -8.57 -27.16 -26.56
CA GLU A 54 -9.04 -28.52 -26.26
C GLU A 54 -8.17 -29.56 -26.99
N GLY A 55 -7.56 -30.48 -26.22
CA GLY A 55 -6.64 -31.50 -26.74
C GLY A 55 -5.15 -31.14 -26.74
N MET A 56 -4.75 -29.91 -26.35
CA MET A 56 -3.35 -29.56 -26.16
C MET A 56 -2.92 -29.66 -24.71
N MET A 57 -1.72 -30.22 -24.48
CA MET A 57 -1.11 -30.22 -23.16
C MET A 57 -0.69 -28.79 -22.79
N PRO A 58 -1.13 -28.26 -21.64
CA PRO A 58 -0.73 -26.94 -21.21
C PRO A 58 0.77 -26.90 -20.94
N VAL A 59 1.43 -25.82 -21.38
CA VAL A 59 2.80 -25.53 -20.96
C VAL A 59 2.74 -25.08 -19.51
N MET A 60 3.14 -25.96 -18.59
CA MET A 60 3.28 -25.63 -17.18
C MET A 60 4.56 -24.81 -17.01
N THR A 61 4.43 -23.52 -16.77
CA THR A 61 5.55 -22.66 -16.34
C THR A 61 5.32 -22.29 -14.90
N ASP A 62 6.37 -22.34 -14.08
CA ASP A 62 6.28 -21.84 -12.71
C ASP A 62 5.95 -20.34 -12.72
N PHE A 63 5.13 -19.91 -11.75
CA PHE A 63 4.68 -18.51 -11.66
C PHE A 63 5.84 -17.54 -11.43
N ALA A 64 6.85 -17.92 -10.64
CA ALA A 64 8.00 -17.06 -10.42
C ALA A 64 8.88 -17.01 -11.68
N GLU A 65 9.07 -18.15 -12.36
CA GLU A 65 9.81 -18.20 -13.62
C GLU A 65 9.21 -17.32 -14.73
N SER A 66 7.89 -17.13 -14.75
CA SER A 66 7.25 -16.26 -15.74
C SER A 66 7.44 -14.76 -15.49
N LEU A 67 7.99 -14.36 -14.33
CA LEU A 67 8.17 -12.96 -13.94
C LEU A 67 9.55 -12.41 -14.26
N TRP A 68 10.58 -13.24 -14.44
CA TRP A 68 11.97 -12.80 -14.58
C TRP A 68 12.45 -12.92 -16.03
N PHE A 69 12.61 -11.78 -16.70
CA PHE A 69 13.21 -11.73 -18.04
C PHE A 69 14.68 -11.33 -18.02
N THR A 70 15.06 -10.54 -17.02
CA THR A 70 16.45 -10.21 -16.70
C THR A 70 16.75 -10.75 -15.30
N PRO A 71 17.80 -11.57 -15.10
CA PRO A 71 18.16 -12.03 -13.76
C PRO A 71 18.53 -10.86 -12.83
N PRO A 72 18.00 -10.82 -11.60
CA PRO A 72 18.38 -9.82 -10.61
C PRO A 72 19.82 -10.03 -10.15
N VAL A 73 20.56 -8.93 -9.91
CA VAL A 73 21.94 -9.00 -9.39
C VAL A 73 21.99 -8.44 -7.98
N SER A 74 22.49 -9.23 -7.02
CA SER A 74 22.72 -8.76 -5.66
C SER A 74 24.01 -7.96 -5.56
N ASP A 75 23.97 -6.82 -4.87
CA ASP A 75 25.14 -6.02 -4.51
C ASP A 75 25.19 -5.88 -2.98
N PRO A 76 25.92 -6.78 -2.28
CA PRO A 76 26.04 -6.77 -0.83
C PRO A 76 26.81 -5.57 -0.28
N GLU A 77 27.76 -5.03 -1.04
CA GLU A 77 28.59 -3.89 -0.61
C GLU A 77 27.75 -2.63 -0.47
N ASN A 78 26.87 -2.38 -1.46
CA ASN A 78 25.95 -1.24 -1.43
C ASN A 78 24.60 -1.57 -0.78
N GLY A 79 24.32 -2.85 -0.51
CA GLY A 79 23.07 -3.31 0.11
C GLY A 79 21.85 -3.16 -0.80
N VAL A 80 22.00 -3.36 -2.11
CA VAL A 80 20.94 -3.14 -3.11
C VAL A 80 20.77 -4.33 -4.05
N TRP A 81 19.56 -4.47 -4.58
CA TRP A 81 19.27 -5.35 -5.70
C TRP A 81 19.26 -4.55 -7.00
N TRP A 82 19.97 -5.03 -8.02
CA TRP A 82 19.92 -4.47 -9.36
C TRP A 82 18.89 -5.23 -10.18
N LEU A 83 17.83 -4.54 -10.59
CA LEU A 83 16.82 -5.05 -11.54
C LEU A 83 16.88 -4.15 -12.77
N ASP A 84 17.16 -4.72 -13.95
CA ASP A 84 17.29 -3.95 -15.20
C ASP A 84 18.26 -2.75 -15.08
N GLY A 85 19.36 -2.96 -14.37
CA GLY A 85 20.38 -1.93 -14.10
C GLY A 85 19.91 -0.78 -13.20
N LEU A 86 18.75 -0.90 -12.53
CA LEU A 86 18.24 0.07 -11.57
C LEU A 86 18.45 -0.45 -10.13
N PRO A 87 19.06 0.33 -9.23
CA PRO A 87 19.25 -0.09 -7.85
C PRO A 87 17.94 0.01 -7.05
N HIS A 88 17.62 -1.08 -6.35
CA HIS A 88 16.46 -1.25 -5.50
C HIS A 88 16.86 -1.48 -4.06
N ALA A 89 16.17 -0.84 -3.13
CA ALA A 89 16.44 -0.99 -1.71
C ALA A 89 15.19 -0.87 -0.86
N ALA A 90 15.22 -1.46 0.34
CA ALA A 90 14.17 -1.29 1.33
C ALA A 90 14.54 -0.23 2.37
N VAL A 91 13.50 0.44 2.88
CA VAL A 91 13.52 1.32 4.04
C VAL A 91 12.50 0.77 5.03
N VAL A 92 13.00 0.06 6.04
CA VAL A 92 12.16 -0.57 7.08
C VAL A 92 11.81 0.44 8.15
N VAL A 93 10.55 0.49 8.58
CA VAL A 93 10.15 1.29 9.73
C VAL A 93 10.48 0.52 11.01
N GLU A 94 11.35 1.11 11.82
CA GLU A 94 11.76 0.57 13.11
C GLU A 94 10.63 0.75 14.13
N LYS A 95 10.18 1.98 14.36
CA LYS A 95 9.19 2.26 15.40
C LYS A 95 8.30 3.43 15.04
N LEU A 96 7.14 3.46 15.68
CA LEU A 96 6.23 4.60 15.67
C LEU A 96 6.59 5.51 16.85
N ARG A 97 6.91 6.76 16.58
CA ARG A 97 7.22 7.79 17.58
C ARG A 97 5.95 8.44 18.13
N THR A 98 4.91 8.52 17.30
CA THR A 98 3.59 9.03 17.65
C THR A 98 2.53 8.04 17.17
N PRO A 99 1.38 7.93 17.85
CA PRO A 99 0.26 7.14 17.37
C PRO A 99 -0.23 7.69 16.02
N PRO A 100 -0.25 6.88 14.94
CA PRO A 100 -0.76 7.32 13.66
C PRO A 100 -2.29 7.41 13.72
N GLU A 101 -2.82 8.50 13.20
CA GLU A 101 -4.27 8.72 13.02
C GLU A 101 -4.77 8.10 11.71
N ALA A 102 -6.08 8.03 11.52
CA ALA A 102 -6.69 7.67 10.24
C ALA A 102 -6.10 8.50 9.08
N GLY A 103 -5.71 7.80 8.01
CA GLY A 103 -5.17 8.41 6.80
C GLY A 103 -3.82 9.09 6.96
N THR A 104 -2.98 8.62 7.88
CA THR A 104 -1.62 9.17 8.06
C THR A 104 -0.78 9.10 6.78
N LEU A 105 -0.90 8.01 5.99
CA LEU A 105 -0.12 7.83 4.77
C LEU A 105 -0.83 8.43 3.54
N THR A 106 -2.10 8.08 3.33
CA THR A 106 -2.81 8.32 2.06
C THR A 106 -4.00 9.28 2.19
N GLY A 107 -4.39 9.68 3.40
CA GLY A 107 -5.46 10.65 3.62
C GLY A 107 -5.01 12.08 3.34
N GLU A 108 -5.89 12.90 2.79
CA GLU A 108 -5.61 14.32 2.58
C GLU A 108 -5.65 15.06 3.93
N LYS A 109 -4.52 15.63 4.33
CA LYS A 109 -4.42 16.43 5.57
C LYS A 109 -3.92 17.83 5.23
N ALA A 110 -4.44 18.83 5.96
CA ALA A 110 -3.89 20.17 5.92
C ALA A 110 -2.47 20.15 6.51
N ARG A 111 -1.52 20.70 5.76
CA ARG A 111 -0.12 20.86 6.16
C ARG A 111 0.25 22.33 6.01
N GLY A 112 -0.02 23.13 7.04
CA GLY A 112 0.08 24.60 6.95
C GLY A 112 -1.21 25.23 6.42
N GLU A 113 -1.18 26.54 6.13
CA GLU A 113 -2.40 27.32 5.86
C GLU A 113 -3.04 27.09 4.49
N LYS A 114 -2.25 26.75 3.46
CA LYS A 114 -2.72 26.69 2.07
C LYS A 114 -2.49 25.35 1.37
N THR A 115 -1.84 24.42 2.04
CA THR A 115 -1.42 23.14 1.46
C THR A 115 -2.20 22.01 2.10
N VAL A 116 -2.85 21.21 1.26
CA VAL A 116 -3.55 19.99 1.66
C VAL A 116 -3.02 18.88 0.76
N ASN A 117 -2.45 17.83 1.33
CA ASN A 117 -1.92 16.72 0.55
C ASN A 117 -1.87 15.44 1.40
N ALA A 118 -1.76 14.31 0.72
CA ALA A 118 -1.41 13.05 1.37
C ALA A 118 0.08 13.04 1.69
N LEU A 119 0.49 12.31 2.75
CA LEU A 119 1.92 12.11 3.01
C LEU A 119 2.59 11.43 1.82
N MET A 120 1.91 10.45 1.22
CA MET A 120 2.43 9.67 0.10
C MET A 120 2.77 10.52 -1.14
N ASP A 121 2.09 11.66 -1.34
CA ASP A 121 2.41 12.60 -2.44
C ASP A 121 3.80 13.26 -2.26
N THR A 122 4.34 13.25 -1.04
CA THR A 122 5.67 13.79 -0.72
C THR A 122 6.79 12.78 -0.87
N PHE A 123 6.45 11.50 -1.08
CA PHE A 123 7.44 10.46 -1.24
C PHE A 123 8.11 10.55 -2.62
N PRO A 124 9.37 10.08 -2.74
CA PRO A 124 10.00 9.96 -4.03
C PRO A 124 9.17 9.10 -4.99
N GLU A 125 9.14 9.48 -6.27
CA GLU A 125 8.45 8.71 -7.30
C GLU A 125 8.95 7.26 -7.35
N GLY A 126 8.02 6.32 -7.52
CA GLY A 126 8.28 4.89 -7.54
C GLY A 126 8.45 4.25 -6.16
N THR A 127 8.16 4.99 -5.07
CA THR A 127 8.13 4.40 -3.72
C THR A 127 6.93 3.47 -3.57
N LEU A 128 7.17 2.23 -3.16
CA LEU A 128 6.12 1.25 -2.88
C LEU A 128 6.02 1.02 -1.37
N LEU A 129 4.83 1.20 -0.80
CA LEU A 129 4.53 0.83 0.58
C LEU A 129 4.19 -0.66 0.66
N CYS A 130 4.88 -1.41 1.51
CA CYS A 130 4.53 -2.77 1.88
C CYS A 130 4.21 -2.84 3.39
N MET A 131 3.02 -3.33 3.71
CA MET A 131 2.56 -3.58 5.07
C MET A 131 2.25 -5.06 5.24
N THR A 132 3.05 -5.75 6.05
CA THR A 132 2.80 -7.14 6.45
C THR A 132 2.03 -7.11 7.76
N ILE A 133 0.85 -7.73 7.81
CA ILE A 133 0.03 -7.82 9.03
C ILE A 133 -0.31 -9.28 9.28
N VAL A 134 0.21 -9.82 10.39
CA VAL A 134 -0.04 -11.18 10.86
C VAL A 134 -1.11 -11.13 11.94
N VAL A 135 -2.31 -11.55 11.55
CA VAL A 135 -3.45 -11.68 12.45
C VAL A 135 -3.26 -12.94 13.30
N GLN A 136 -3.33 -12.79 14.63
CA GLN A 136 -3.17 -13.88 15.58
C GLN A 136 -4.32 -13.89 16.60
N PRO A 137 -4.71 -15.07 17.13
CA PRO A 137 -5.65 -15.16 18.24
C PRO A 137 -5.17 -14.35 19.45
N GLN A 138 -6.07 -13.58 20.07
CA GLN A 138 -5.72 -12.71 21.20
C GLN A 138 -5.46 -13.53 22.47
N ASP A 139 -6.20 -14.61 22.68
CA ASP A 139 -6.03 -15.50 23.85
C ASP A 139 -4.60 -16.09 23.92
N THR A 140 -4.08 -16.55 22.78
CA THR A 140 -2.69 -17.05 22.68
C THR A 140 -1.67 -15.97 23.00
N LEU A 141 -1.96 -14.72 22.66
CA LEU A 141 -1.09 -13.59 22.95
C LEU A 141 -1.12 -13.23 24.44
N GLU A 142 -2.30 -13.20 25.05
CA GLU A 142 -2.49 -12.98 26.49
C GLU A 142 -1.80 -14.06 27.34
N GLU A 143 -1.86 -15.31 26.91
CA GLU A 143 -1.16 -16.41 27.57
C GLU A 143 0.37 -16.23 27.52
N ARG A 144 0.90 -15.80 26.36
CA ARG A 144 2.34 -15.47 26.22
C ARG A 144 2.76 -14.35 27.16
N PHE A 145 1.97 -13.28 27.28
CA PHE A 145 2.23 -12.20 28.22
C PHE A 145 2.16 -12.67 29.68
N THR A 146 1.21 -13.55 30.00
CA THR A 146 1.10 -14.15 31.34
C THR A 146 2.34 -14.97 31.67
N ARG A 147 2.85 -15.77 30.73
CA ARG A 147 4.10 -16.51 30.89
C ARG A 147 5.31 -15.58 31.03
N LEU A 148 5.38 -14.50 30.25
CA LEU A 148 6.44 -13.50 30.34
C LEU A 148 6.48 -12.87 31.74
N SER A 149 5.31 -12.46 32.27
CA SER A 149 5.22 -11.90 33.62
C SER A 149 5.61 -12.89 34.72
N LYS A 150 5.31 -14.18 34.56
CA LYS A 150 5.72 -15.23 35.51
C LYS A 150 7.23 -15.48 35.48
N ASN A 151 7.86 -15.40 34.31
CA ASN A 151 9.30 -15.62 34.15
C ASN A 151 10.15 -14.42 34.61
N ALA A 152 9.54 -13.24 34.73
CA ALA A 152 10.18 -12.03 35.28
C ALA A 152 10.24 -12.05 36.82
N VAL A 153 10.92 -13.06 37.38
CA VAL A 153 10.96 -13.36 38.83
C VAL A 153 11.92 -12.44 39.62
N GLY A 154 12.80 -11.71 38.94
CA GLY A 154 13.78 -10.84 39.61
C GLY A 154 13.18 -9.62 40.31
N GLU A 155 13.85 -9.17 41.37
CA GLU A 155 13.65 -7.83 41.97
C GLU A 155 14.47 -6.74 41.26
N ASN A 156 15.22 -7.11 40.21
CA ASN A 156 15.92 -6.13 39.40
C ASN A 156 14.91 -5.22 38.65
N THR A 157 15.36 -4.01 38.35
CA THR A 157 14.54 -2.98 37.72
C THR A 157 13.91 -3.45 36.40
N GLU A 158 14.61 -4.29 35.63
CA GLU A 158 14.14 -4.83 34.36
C GLU A 158 12.96 -5.79 34.52
N SER A 159 13.01 -6.71 35.50
CA SER A 159 11.92 -7.64 35.78
C SER A 159 10.68 -6.92 36.31
N ILE A 160 10.87 -5.87 37.11
CA ILE A 160 9.76 -5.02 37.59
C ILE A 160 9.09 -4.30 36.40
N ARG A 161 9.88 -3.67 35.52
CA ARG A 161 9.36 -3.00 34.33
C ARG A 161 8.62 -3.94 33.39
N ALA A 162 9.17 -5.13 33.14
CA ALA A 162 8.50 -6.13 32.30
C ALA A 162 7.12 -6.52 32.86
N ARG A 163 6.98 -6.65 34.19
CA ARG A 163 5.68 -6.93 34.83
C ARG A 163 4.73 -5.75 34.71
N GLN A 164 5.21 -4.51 34.87
CA GLN A 164 4.41 -3.29 34.68
C GLN A 164 3.91 -3.16 33.24
N ASP A 165 4.78 -3.37 32.25
CA ASP A 165 4.42 -3.32 30.83
C ASP A 165 3.36 -4.37 30.48
N VAL A 166 3.50 -5.60 31.02
CA VAL A 166 2.49 -6.65 30.83
C VAL A 166 1.14 -6.25 31.45
N ALA A 167 1.13 -5.62 32.63
CA ALA A 167 -0.11 -5.15 33.25
C ALA A 167 -0.81 -4.10 32.39
N ILE A 168 -0.06 -3.11 31.87
CA ILE A 168 -0.57 -2.07 30.97
C ILE A 168 -1.14 -2.70 29.68
N VAL A 169 -0.40 -3.62 29.06
CA VAL A 169 -0.87 -4.30 27.84
C VAL A 169 -2.16 -5.08 28.10
N LYS A 170 -2.28 -5.78 29.24
CA LYS A 170 -3.50 -6.51 29.61
C LYS A 170 -4.69 -5.59 29.83
N GLU A 171 -4.48 -4.40 30.41
CA GLU A 171 -5.54 -3.40 30.56
C GLU A 171 -6.09 -2.98 29.19
N TYR A 172 -5.22 -2.67 28.23
CA TYR A 172 -5.64 -2.33 26.87
C TYR A 172 -6.35 -3.49 26.16
N LEU A 173 -5.86 -4.73 26.30
CA LEU A 173 -6.52 -5.91 25.75
C LEU A 173 -7.93 -6.11 26.37
N GLY A 174 -8.07 -5.90 27.69
CA GLY A 174 -9.35 -5.90 28.40
C GLY A 174 -10.32 -4.83 27.88
N ASN A 175 -9.80 -3.67 27.46
CA ASN A 175 -10.55 -2.59 26.82
C ASN A 175 -10.84 -2.84 25.32
N ARG A 176 -10.75 -4.09 24.86
CA ARG A 176 -11.02 -4.53 23.47
C ARG A 176 -10.05 -3.98 22.42
N HIS A 177 -8.92 -3.41 22.82
CA HIS A 177 -7.83 -3.18 21.87
C HIS A 177 -7.24 -4.52 21.45
N LYS A 178 -6.72 -4.57 20.22
CA LYS A 178 -6.09 -5.78 19.66
C LYS A 178 -4.65 -5.50 19.30
N LEU A 179 -3.81 -6.50 19.46
CA LEU A 179 -2.39 -6.42 19.17
C LEU A 179 -2.01 -7.48 18.14
N TYR A 180 -1.51 -7.03 16.99
CA TYR A 180 -1.05 -7.89 15.90
C TYR A 180 0.43 -7.74 15.69
N ARG A 181 1.01 -8.71 14.98
CA ARG A 181 2.38 -8.61 14.50
C ARG A 181 2.38 -7.94 13.14
N ALA A 182 3.21 -6.93 12.96
CA ALA A 182 3.28 -6.19 11.70
C ALA A 182 4.71 -5.77 11.34
N GLY A 183 4.95 -5.67 10.04
CA GLY A 183 6.14 -5.06 9.45
C GLY A 183 5.70 -3.98 8.46
N ILE A 184 6.36 -2.82 8.51
CA ILE A 184 6.10 -1.72 7.58
C ILE A 184 7.42 -1.41 6.88
N SER A 185 7.40 -1.42 5.55
CA SER A 185 8.58 -1.19 4.73
C SER A 185 8.23 -0.40 3.49
N PHE A 186 9.18 0.38 3.01
CA PHE A 186 9.07 1.12 1.76
C PHE A 186 10.15 0.65 0.81
N LEU A 187 9.76 0.22 -0.39
CA LEU A 187 10.69 -0.14 -1.45
C LEU A 187 10.98 1.10 -2.29
N LEU A 188 12.26 1.34 -2.55
CA LEU A 188 12.76 2.42 -3.38
C LEU A 188 13.43 1.85 -4.61
N ARG A 189 13.32 2.61 -5.71
CA ARG A 189 14.07 2.43 -6.95
C ARG A 189 14.59 3.78 -7.43
N ALA A 190 15.79 3.81 -8.00
CA ALA A 190 16.36 4.99 -8.61
C ALA A 190 17.06 4.66 -9.92
N GLU A 191 17.56 5.67 -10.64
CA GLU A 191 18.34 5.51 -11.88
C GLU A 191 19.77 5.07 -11.59
N ASP A 192 20.31 5.51 -10.46
CA ASP A 192 21.68 5.30 -10.02
C ASP A 192 21.76 5.36 -8.48
N MET A 193 22.93 5.04 -7.93
CA MET A 193 23.15 4.99 -6.48
C MET A 193 23.04 6.34 -5.76
N ASP A 194 23.42 7.44 -6.40
CA ASP A 194 23.35 8.77 -5.79
C ASP A 194 21.92 9.31 -5.77
N SER A 195 21.17 9.06 -6.83
CA SER A 195 19.73 9.24 -6.88
C SER A 195 19.02 8.38 -5.83
N LEU A 196 19.45 7.13 -5.62
CA LEU A 196 18.90 6.29 -4.55
C LEU A 196 19.15 6.88 -3.16
N LYS A 197 20.36 7.36 -2.87
CA LYS A 197 20.69 8.03 -1.60
C LYS A 197 19.81 9.26 -1.38
N ARG A 198 19.64 10.11 -2.40
CA ARG A 198 18.76 11.29 -2.34
C ARG A 198 17.30 10.91 -2.05
N LYS A 199 16.76 9.92 -2.78
CA LYS A 199 15.39 9.41 -2.53
C LYS A 199 15.23 8.86 -1.12
N ARG A 200 16.22 8.11 -0.63
CA ARG A 200 16.21 7.56 0.75
C ARG A 200 16.18 8.67 1.81
N VAL A 201 16.98 9.73 1.65
CA VAL A 201 16.98 10.88 2.58
C VAL A 201 15.64 11.61 2.55
N ALA A 202 15.07 11.84 1.36
CA ALA A 202 13.77 12.48 1.20
C ALA A 202 12.66 11.67 1.87
N LEU A 203 12.61 10.35 1.61
CA LEU A 203 11.64 9.46 2.24
C LEU A 203 11.82 9.43 3.77
N THR A 204 13.06 9.33 4.26
CA THR A 204 13.35 9.28 5.70
C THR A 204 12.85 10.54 6.39
N THR A 205 13.08 11.71 5.79
CA THR A 205 12.58 13.00 6.30
C THR A 205 11.06 13.02 6.37
N ALA A 206 10.38 12.59 5.30
CA ALA A 206 8.91 12.55 5.25
C ALA A 206 8.32 11.61 6.31
N LEU A 207 8.91 10.42 6.48
CA LEU A 207 8.49 9.43 7.48
C LEU A 207 8.69 9.95 8.91
N LEU A 208 9.87 10.52 9.21
CA LEU A 208 10.16 11.08 10.53
C LEU A 208 9.20 12.21 10.89
N GLY A 209 8.84 13.07 9.93
CA GLY A 209 7.85 14.13 10.11
C GLY A 209 6.44 13.60 10.39
N ALA A 210 6.12 12.39 9.93
CA ALA A 210 4.86 11.71 10.22
C ALA A 210 4.91 10.81 11.48
N GLY A 211 6.03 10.80 12.20
CA GLY A 211 6.21 9.97 13.39
C GLY A 211 6.55 8.50 13.09
N LEU A 212 6.87 8.14 11.85
CA LEU A 212 7.41 6.83 11.50
C LEU A 212 8.94 6.94 11.51
N GLN A 213 9.62 6.19 12.37
CA GLN A 213 11.08 6.17 12.42
C GLN A 213 11.63 5.01 11.58
N PRO A 214 12.33 5.30 10.47
CA PRO A 214 13.02 4.26 9.71
C PRO A 214 14.27 3.74 10.43
N VAL A 215 14.65 2.51 10.12
CA VAL A 215 15.97 1.97 10.45
C VAL A 215 17.03 2.79 9.72
N ARG A 216 18.06 3.24 10.44
CA ARG A 216 19.16 3.96 9.80
C ARG A 216 19.98 2.98 8.94
N PRO A 217 20.46 3.40 7.76
CA PRO A 217 21.19 2.51 6.86
C PRO A 217 22.39 1.82 7.53
N GLU A 218 23.13 2.54 8.37
CA GLU A 218 24.29 2.00 9.10
C GLU A 218 23.94 0.91 10.13
N PHE A 219 22.65 0.76 10.48
CA PHE A 219 22.15 -0.24 11.42
C PHE A 219 21.28 -1.31 10.75
N ASP A 220 21.10 -1.26 9.42
CA ASP A 220 20.45 -2.34 8.69
C ASP A 220 21.45 -3.47 8.45
N VAL A 221 21.36 -4.51 9.27
CA VAL A 221 22.27 -5.67 9.25
C VAL A 221 22.12 -6.51 7.97
N GLY A 222 21.01 -6.39 7.25
CA GLY A 222 20.72 -7.23 6.08
C GLY A 222 19.80 -6.55 5.07
N PRO A 223 20.23 -5.47 4.40
CA PRO A 223 19.36 -4.66 3.54
C PRO A 223 18.81 -5.44 2.32
N LEU A 224 19.61 -6.35 1.74
CA LEU A 224 19.15 -7.24 0.66
C LEU A 224 18.00 -8.15 1.12
N ASN A 225 18.08 -8.63 2.35
CA ASN A 225 17.11 -9.53 2.95
C ASN A 225 15.86 -8.76 3.41
N SER A 226 16.05 -7.54 3.92
CA SER A 226 14.97 -6.59 4.19
C SER A 226 14.15 -6.33 2.92
N TRP A 227 14.79 -6.18 1.77
CA TRP A 227 14.10 -6.04 0.47
C TRP A 227 13.29 -7.28 0.10
N LEU A 228 13.91 -8.48 0.13
CA LEU A 228 13.21 -9.73 -0.20
C LEU A 228 11.99 -9.99 0.71
N ARG A 229 12.08 -9.68 2.00
CA ARG A 229 10.97 -9.86 2.95
C ARG A 229 9.86 -8.84 2.80
N ALA A 230 10.21 -7.65 2.34
CA ALA A 230 9.25 -6.60 2.02
C ALA A 230 8.61 -6.81 0.64
N LEU A 231 9.00 -7.86 -0.11
CA LEU A 231 8.32 -8.17 -1.35
C LEU A 231 6.83 -8.53 -1.08
N PRO A 232 5.92 -7.96 -1.88
CA PRO A 232 4.49 -8.25 -1.78
C PRO A 232 4.23 -9.75 -1.88
N MET A 233 3.42 -10.28 -0.97
CA MET A 233 3.01 -11.70 -0.94
C MET A 233 4.14 -12.71 -0.69
N CYS A 234 5.36 -12.28 -0.39
CA CYS A 234 6.50 -13.18 -0.13
C CYS A 234 6.74 -13.49 1.36
N PHE A 235 6.00 -12.86 2.28
CA PHE A 235 6.18 -13.09 3.71
C PHE A 235 5.38 -14.30 4.20
N ASP A 236 6.08 -15.29 4.77
CA ASP A 236 5.48 -16.44 5.44
C ASP A 236 5.70 -16.37 6.96
N PRO A 237 4.63 -16.20 7.77
CA PRO A 237 4.75 -16.13 9.24
C PRO A 237 5.31 -17.40 9.89
N ASP A 238 5.16 -18.58 9.26
CA ASP A 238 5.63 -19.85 9.82
C ASP A 238 7.15 -20.01 9.70
N THR A 239 7.75 -19.28 8.76
CA THR A 239 9.21 -19.20 8.60
C THR A 239 9.85 -18.19 9.56
N ASP A 240 9.12 -17.16 10.02
CA ASP A 240 9.58 -16.18 11.03
C ASP A 240 9.42 -16.70 12.46
N ARG A 241 9.95 -17.89 12.75
CA ARG A 241 9.81 -18.56 14.05
C ARG A 241 10.33 -17.73 15.22
N LYS A 242 11.37 -16.92 14.98
CA LYS A 242 11.97 -16.04 15.99
C LYS A 242 11.34 -14.65 16.03
N GLN A 243 10.40 -14.37 15.13
CA GLN A 243 9.61 -13.15 15.09
C GLN A 243 10.48 -11.88 14.95
N TRP A 244 11.55 -11.99 14.15
CA TRP A 244 12.56 -10.93 13.98
C TRP A 244 12.10 -9.84 13.02
N TYR A 245 11.17 -10.15 12.12
CA TYR A 245 10.82 -9.26 11.00
C TYR A 245 9.48 -8.56 11.20
N THR A 246 8.70 -9.02 12.17
CA THR A 246 7.46 -8.39 12.59
C THR A 246 7.57 -7.90 14.02
N ARG A 247 6.79 -6.88 14.37
CA ARG A 247 6.74 -6.30 15.72
C ARG A 247 5.30 -6.23 16.19
N LEU A 248 5.09 -6.31 17.50
CA LEU A 248 3.76 -6.11 18.06
C LEU A 248 3.35 -4.66 17.88
N MET A 249 2.19 -4.44 17.26
CA MET A 249 1.59 -3.13 17.04
C MET A 249 0.09 -3.19 17.32
N TRP A 250 -0.43 -2.12 17.91
CA TRP A 250 -1.86 -1.99 18.14
C TRP A 250 -2.60 -1.88 16.80
N VAL A 251 -3.70 -2.63 16.67
CA VAL A 251 -4.50 -2.67 15.45
C VAL A 251 -5.02 -1.28 15.07
N GLN A 252 -5.30 -0.42 16.04
CA GLN A 252 -5.71 0.97 15.77
C GLN A 252 -4.60 1.76 15.03
N HIS A 253 -3.32 1.52 15.37
CA HIS A 253 -2.19 2.19 14.73
C HIS A 253 -1.99 1.65 13.31
N LEU A 254 -2.15 0.34 13.13
CA LEU A 254 -2.13 -0.26 11.80
C LEU A 254 -3.26 0.30 10.93
N ALA A 255 -4.47 0.43 11.48
CA ALA A 255 -5.61 1.02 10.78
C ALA A 255 -5.36 2.49 10.37
N GLY A 256 -4.68 3.28 11.21
CA GLY A 256 -4.28 4.65 10.87
C GLY A 256 -3.29 4.74 9.69
N LEU A 257 -2.50 3.70 9.48
CA LEU A 257 -1.50 3.61 8.41
C LEU A 257 -2.03 2.92 7.15
N LEU A 258 -3.15 2.19 7.22
CA LEU A 258 -3.66 1.45 6.06
C LEU A 258 -3.95 2.41 4.89
N PRO A 259 -3.55 2.05 3.65
CA PRO A 259 -3.78 2.86 2.46
C PRO A 259 -5.22 2.71 1.93
N VAL A 260 -6.22 2.77 2.82
CA VAL A 260 -7.65 2.58 2.50
C VAL A 260 -8.44 3.89 2.58
N THR A 261 -7.90 4.91 3.23
CA THR A 261 -8.40 6.27 3.16
C THR A 261 -7.69 6.99 2.02
N GLY A 262 -8.40 7.70 1.17
CA GLY A 262 -7.75 8.37 0.06
C GLY A 262 -8.73 9.21 -0.74
N ARG A 263 -8.27 9.64 -1.90
CA ARG A 263 -9.07 10.43 -2.83
C ARG A 263 -10.11 9.54 -3.48
N GLU A 264 -11.34 10.05 -3.55
CA GLU A 264 -12.42 9.35 -4.21
C GLU A 264 -12.18 9.31 -5.74
N THR A 265 -12.48 8.17 -6.35
CA THR A 265 -12.49 7.97 -7.81
C THR A 265 -13.92 7.86 -8.37
N GLY A 266 -14.90 8.14 -7.51
CA GLY A 266 -16.32 8.05 -7.79
C GLY A 266 -16.82 6.60 -7.80
N THR A 267 -17.88 6.37 -8.55
CA THR A 267 -18.58 5.08 -8.60
C THR A 267 -18.02 4.13 -9.66
N GLY A 268 -17.29 4.67 -10.65
CA GLY A 268 -16.76 3.93 -11.79
C GLY A 268 -17.66 3.95 -13.04
N HIS A 269 -18.85 4.56 -12.95
CA HIS A 269 -19.77 4.68 -14.09
C HIS A 269 -19.45 5.94 -14.92
N PRO A 270 -19.19 5.81 -16.24
CA PRO A 270 -18.54 6.87 -17.01
C PRO A 270 -19.48 7.99 -17.50
N GLY A 271 -20.47 8.44 -16.71
CA GLY A 271 -21.40 9.50 -17.13
C GLY A 271 -20.78 10.89 -17.11
N PHE A 272 -20.21 11.27 -15.97
CA PHE A 272 -19.31 12.39 -15.77
C PHE A 272 -17.92 11.87 -15.45
N SER A 273 -16.91 12.54 -16.00
CA SER A 273 -15.49 12.26 -15.81
C SER A 273 -14.77 13.56 -15.44
N PHE A 274 -14.14 13.53 -14.28
CA PHE A 274 -13.27 14.58 -13.75
C PHE A 274 -11.94 13.98 -13.34
N PHE A 275 -11.05 14.80 -12.78
CA PHE A 275 -9.83 14.34 -12.14
C PHE A 275 -9.85 14.74 -10.68
N ASN A 276 -9.51 13.81 -9.80
CA ASN A 276 -9.27 14.14 -8.39
C ASN A 276 -7.91 14.86 -8.26
N ARG A 277 -7.59 15.34 -7.06
CA ARG A 277 -6.33 16.06 -6.80
C ARG A 277 -5.06 15.24 -7.06
N GLY A 278 -5.17 13.92 -6.99
CA GLY A 278 -4.08 12.99 -7.29
C GLY A 278 -3.88 12.73 -8.78
N GLY A 279 -4.76 13.26 -9.63
CA GLY A 279 -4.73 13.05 -11.07
C GLY A 279 -5.48 11.79 -11.53
N ASP A 280 -6.06 11.01 -10.60
CA ASP A 280 -6.88 9.87 -10.99
C ASP A 280 -8.21 10.33 -11.56
N VAL A 281 -8.76 9.53 -12.48
CA VAL A 281 -10.08 9.79 -13.05
C VAL A 281 -11.14 9.58 -11.97
N LEU A 282 -11.98 10.59 -11.76
CA LEU A 282 -13.17 10.55 -10.93
C LEU A 282 -14.39 10.40 -11.85
N THR A 283 -15.12 9.30 -11.73
CA THR A 283 -16.27 9.01 -12.59
C THR A 283 -17.52 8.67 -11.81
N PHE A 284 -18.65 9.24 -12.22
CA PHE A 284 -19.98 8.87 -11.73
C PHE A 284 -21.04 9.23 -12.76
N ASP A 285 -22.17 8.54 -12.76
CA ASP A 285 -23.23 8.75 -13.73
C ASP A 285 -24.56 9.14 -13.06
N PRO A 286 -24.98 10.42 -13.13
CA PRO A 286 -26.20 10.87 -12.48
C PRO A 286 -27.49 10.25 -13.07
N LEU A 287 -27.42 9.62 -14.25
CA LEU A 287 -28.57 8.93 -14.85
C LEU A 287 -28.59 7.42 -14.52
N ASN A 288 -27.46 6.86 -14.05
CA ASN A 288 -27.38 5.49 -13.62
C ASN A 288 -28.16 5.29 -12.31
N LYS A 289 -29.05 4.28 -12.29
CA LYS A 289 -29.84 3.91 -11.11
C LYS A 289 -28.99 3.44 -9.92
N LEU A 290 -27.76 3.00 -10.16
CA LEU A 290 -26.84 2.59 -9.09
C LEU A 290 -26.15 3.78 -8.42
N ASP A 291 -26.13 4.95 -9.08
CA ASP A 291 -25.46 6.16 -8.58
C ASP A 291 -26.44 7.19 -8.02
N ARG A 292 -27.75 6.99 -8.23
CA ARG A 292 -28.81 7.86 -7.73
C ARG A 292 -29.82 7.07 -6.90
N THR A 293 -30.26 7.66 -5.79
CA THR A 293 -31.32 7.07 -4.95
C THR A 293 -32.70 7.35 -5.52
N GLN A 294 -33.07 8.61 -5.72
CA GLN A 294 -34.32 9.03 -6.35
C GLN A 294 -34.09 10.08 -7.44
N ASN A 295 -33.46 11.19 -7.10
CA ASN A 295 -33.19 12.30 -8.02
C ASN A 295 -31.69 12.63 -8.05
N ALA A 296 -31.21 13.15 -9.18
CA ALA A 296 -29.82 13.57 -9.38
C ALA A 296 -29.79 15.09 -9.63
N HIS A 297 -29.97 15.88 -8.58
CA HIS A 297 -29.86 17.33 -8.66
C HIS A 297 -28.40 17.79 -8.57
N LEU A 298 -27.99 18.75 -9.40
CA LEU A 298 -26.67 19.35 -9.39
C LEU A 298 -26.75 20.79 -8.86
N LEU A 299 -25.92 21.10 -7.86
CA LEU A 299 -25.68 22.46 -7.40
C LEU A 299 -24.28 22.91 -7.84
N LEU A 300 -24.20 24.00 -8.60
CA LEU A 300 -22.95 24.55 -9.12
C LEU A 300 -22.80 26.02 -8.74
N PHE A 301 -21.93 26.29 -7.76
CA PHE A 301 -21.65 27.64 -7.26
C PHE A 301 -20.30 28.16 -7.77
N GLY A 302 -20.19 29.49 -7.87
CA GLY A 302 -18.94 30.17 -8.22
C GLY A 302 -19.21 31.58 -8.73
N PRO A 303 -18.24 32.51 -8.63
CA PRO A 303 -18.40 33.87 -9.14
C PRO A 303 -18.53 33.91 -10.67
N THR A 304 -18.87 35.07 -11.22
CA THR A 304 -18.87 35.29 -12.68
C THR A 304 -17.46 35.05 -13.23
N GLY A 305 -17.35 34.30 -14.33
CA GLY A 305 -16.06 33.93 -14.93
C GLY A 305 -15.40 32.66 -14.34
N ALA A 306 -15.95 32.05 -13.28
CA ALA A 306 -15.39 30.84 -12.66
C ALA A 306 -15.54 29.54 -13.49
N GLY A 307 -15.96 29.63 -14.76
CA GLY A 307 -16.08 28.46 -15.64
C GLY A 307 -17.38 27.65 -15.52
N LYS A 308 -18.38 28.09 -14.75
CA LYS A 308 -19.65 27.35 -14.54
C LYS A 308 -20.31 26.87 -15.85
N SER A 309 -20.47 27.77 -16.82
CA SER A 309 -21.07 27.43 -18.13
C SER A 309 -20.22 26.42 -18.91
N ALA A 310 -18.89 26.55 -18.86
CA ALA A 310 -17.99 25.62 -19.52
C ALA A 310 -18.07 24.22 -18.91
N THR A 311 -18.13 24.14 -17.57
CA THR A 311 -18.33 22.87 -16.84
C THR A 311 -19.65 22.21 -17.25
N LEU A 312 -20.75 22.96 -17.27
CA LEU A 312 -22.06 22.42 -17.68
C LEU A 312 -22.08 21.93 -19.12
N CYS A 313 -21.50 22.68 -20.06
CA CYS A 313 -21.40 22.25 -21.45
C CYS A 313 -20.58 20.96 -21.61
N SER A 314 -19.46 20.84 -20.88
CA SER A 314 -18.64 19.62 -20.85
C SER A 314 -19.43 18.44 -20.27
N SER A 315 -20.03 18.61 -19.10
CA SER A 315 -20.85 17.60 -18.44
C SER A 315 -22.01 17.11 -19.32
N LEU A 316 -22.75 18.01 -19.96
CA LEU A 316 -23.84 17.64 -20.87
C LEU A 316 -23.32 16.84 -22.07
N SER A 317 -22.20 17.24 -22.65
CA SER A 317 -21.58 16.53 -23.78
C SER A 317 -21.19 15.11 -23.40
N GLN A 318 -20.64 14.91 -22.20
CA GLN A 318 -20.26 13.59 -21.68
C GLN A 318 -21.49 12.68 -21.48
N ILE A 319 -22.55 13.20 -20.86
CA ILE A 319 -23.81 12.45 -20.71
C ILE A 319 -24.40 12.06 -22.07
N MET A 320 -24.44 13.00 -23.03
CA MET A 320 -24.98 12.75 -24.37
C MET A 320 -24.16 11.67 -25.12
N ALA A 321 -22.85 11.61 -24.89
CA ALA A 321 -21.98 10.59 -25.46
C ALA A 321 -22.30 9.18 -24.92
N VAL A 322 -22.65 9.06 -23.63
CA VAL A 322 -22.92 7.77 -22.97
C VAL A 322 -24.35 7.29 -23.19
N HIS A 323 -25.33 8.17 -22.99
CA HIS A 323 -26.76 7.80 -22.94
C HIS A 323 -27.54 8.12 -24.23
N ARG A 324 -26.88 8.71 -25.23
CA ARG A 324 -27.40 9.23 -26.51
C ARG A 324 -27.78 10.72 -26.48
N PRO A 325 -27.68 11.43 -27.62
CA PRO A 325 -27.90 12.87 -27.72
C PRO A 325 -29.36 13.33 -27.53
N ARG A 326 -30.33 12.41 -27.39
CA ARG A 326 -31.75 12.75 -27.18
C ARG A 326 -32.17 12.32 -25.77
N LEU A 327 -31.82 13.15 -24.80
CA LEU A 327 -32.24 13.02 -23.40
C LEU A 327 -33.36 14.02 -23.03
N LEU A 328 -34.09 14.50 -24.04
CA LEU A 328 -35.28 15.32 -23.93
C LEU A 328 -36.49 14.51 -24.42
#